data_AF-A0A974HU76-F1
#
_entry.id   AF-A0A974HU76-F1
#
_cell.length_a   1.000
_cell.length_b   1.000
_cell.length_c   1.000
_cell.angle_alpha   90.00
_cell.angle_beta   90.00
_cell.angle_gamma   90.00
#
_symmetry.space_group_name_H-M   'P 1'
#
loop_
_entity.id
_entity.type
_entity.pdbx_description
1 polymer ?
#
loop_
_entity_poly.entity_id
_entity_poly.type
_entity_poly.pdbx_seq_one_letter_code
_entity_poly.pdbx_strand_id
1 'polypeptide(L)'
;DNLPVESDLQNVSWTAGSEYPACLFLPEYSSFQDLATKVFKQRNHLSWRSLYGEQKTKCDSGWKAFDGSCYFIDTTERNQDDAQATCKSMNSDLVIINSDREKNFIESITDSSSFWIGLKRDKNNKKEWRWVDGTYYYPSQRFWMNGEPNNESEECVHTSKEKKWNDIFCTYKYKAICEKK
;
A
#
# COMPACT_ATOMS: atom_id res chain seq x y z
N ASP A 1 -16.46 1.81 -32.20
CA ASP A 1 -16.09 0.55 -31.53
C ASP A 1 -14.59 0.35 -31.59
N ASN A 2 -14.01 -0.08 -30.47
CA ASN A 2 -12.59 -0.08 -30.06
C ASN A 2 -12.11 1.19 -29.33
N LEU A 3 -12.75 1.47 -28.18
CA LEU A 3 -12.06 2.20 -27.11
C LEU A 3 -10.97 1.28 -26.52
N PRO A 4 -9.81 1.82 -26.11
CA PRO A 4 -8.77 1.03 -25.46
C PRO A 4 -9.33 0.40 -24.19
N VAL A 5 -9.01 -0.88 -23.98
CA VAL A 5 -9.43 -1.60 -22.77
C VAL A 5 -8.44 -1.22 -21.66
N GLU A 6 -8.88 -1.26 -20.40
CA GLU A 6 -8.11 -0.83 -19.22
C GLU A 6 -6.70 -1.45 -19.11
N SER A 7 -6.49 -2.61 -19.75
CA SER A 7 -5.19 -3.28 -19.88
C SER A 7 -4.16 -2.51 -20.70
N ASP A 8 -4.60 -1.66 -21.63
CA ASP A 8 -3.73 -0.93 -22.56
C ASP A 8 -3.12 0.33 -21.93
N LEU A 9 -3.66 0.75 -20.77
CA LEU A 9 -3.21 1.95 -20.03
C LEU A 9 -2.13 1.64 -18.98
N GLN A 10 -1.84 0.37 -18.71
CA GLN A 10 -0.89 -0.02 -17.67
C GLN A 10 0.59 0.18 -18.04
N ASN A 11 0.89 0.46 -19.32
CA ASN A 11 2.26 0.70 -19.82
C ASN A 11 2.39 2.01 -20.61
N VAL A 12 1.70 3.08 -20.18
CA VAL A 12 1.87 4.40 -20.79
C VAL A 12 3.17 5.02 -20.32
N SER A 13 4.16 5.11 -21.22
CA SER A 13 5.36 5.91 -21.01
C SER A 13 5.01 7.40 -21.16
N TRP A 14 5.51 8.22 -20.23
CA TRP A 14 5.34 9.67 -20.26
C TRP A 14 6.56 10.29 -20.92
N THR A 15 6.35 11.18 -21.90
CA THR A 15 7.42 12.05 -22.36
C THR A 15 7.68 13.12 -21.29
N ALA A 16 8.91 13.18 -20.79
CA ALA A 16 9.31 14.20 -19.82
C ALA A 16 9.00 15.60 -20.37
N GLY A 17 8.10 16.33 -19.70
CA GLY A 17 7.72 17.70 -20.06
C GLY A 17 6.44 17.85 -20.90
N SER A 18 5.67 16.78 -21.14
CA SER A 18 4.34 16.88 -21.78
C SER A 18 3.22 16.52 -20.80
N GLU A 19 2.14 17.31 -20.80
CA GLU A 19 0.91 17.07 -20.03
C GLU A 19 0.05 15.93 -20.63
N TYR A 20 0.54 15.23 -21.65
CA TYR A 20 -0.20 14.23 -22.42
C TYR A 20 0.52 12.87 -22.43
N PRO A 21 -0.22 11.74 -22.35
CA PRO A 21 0.28 10.40 -22.62
C PRO A 21 1.02 10.29 -23.96
N ALA A 22 2.14 9.57 -24.02
CA ALA A 22 2.88 9.39 -25.28
C ALA A 22 2.05 8.70 -26.38
N CYS A 23 1.07 7.87 -26.00
CA CYS A 23 0.17 7.19 -26.93
C CYS A 23 -0.72 8.14 -27.76
N LEU A 24 -0.91 9.40 -27.33
CA LEU A 24 -1.67 10.41 -28.10
C LEU A 24 -0.90 10.97 -29.30
N PHE A 25 0.40 10.68 -29.41
CA PHE A 25 1.28 11.14 -30.49
C PHE A 25 1.55 10.06 -31.55
N LEU A 26 0.91 8.90 -31.46
CA LEU A 26 1.02 7.85 -32.48
C LEU A 26 0.22 8.24 -33.75
N PRO A 27 0.77 8.03 -34.96
CA PRO A 27 0.17 8.50 -36.23
C PRO A 27 -1.23 7.94 -36.48
N GLU A 28 -1.49 6.74 -35.99
CA GLU A 28 -2.72 5.97 -36.16
C GLU A 28 -3.92 6.53 -35.38
N TYR A 29 -3.70 7.45 -34.43
CA TYR A 29 -4.75 8.10 -33.63
C TYR A 29 -4.96 9.58 -33.96
N SER A 30 -4.40 10.07 -35.07
CA SER A 30 -4.49 11.49 -35.49
C SER A 30 -5.92 12.02 -35.61
N SER A 31 -6.88 11.18 -36.03
CA SER A 31 -8.31 11.55 -36.12
C SER A 31 -9.00 11.75 -34.77
N PHE A 32 -8.41 11.25 -33.68
CA PHE A 32 -8.94 11.37 -32.32
C PHE A 32 -8.37 12.57 -31.57
N GLN A 33 -7.34 13.23 -32.11
CA GLN A 33 -6.68 14.37 -31.46
C GLN A 33 -7.64 15.55 -31.26
N ASP A 34 -8.51 15.84 -32.23
CA ASP A 34 -9.47 16.94 -32.14
C ASP A 34 -10.60 16.68 -31.14
N LEU A 35 -11.05 15.43 -31.02
CA LEU A 35 -12.06 15.02 -30.03
C LEU A 35 -11.46 14.96 -28.62
N ALA A 36 -10.27 14.38 -28.47
CA ALA A 36 -9.52 14.36 -27.21
C ALA A 36 -9.25 15.79 -26.72
N THR A 37 -8.82 16.69 -27.61
CA THR A 37 -8.54 18.10 -27.28
C THR A 37 -9.81 18.89 -26.97
N LYS A 38 -10.94 18.63 -27.65
CA LYS A 38 -12.23 19.27 -27.34
C LYS A 38 -12.82 18.80 -26.02
N VAL A 39 -12.74 17.50 -25.73
CA VAL A 39 -13.15 16.92 -24.43
C VAL A 39 -12.26 17.44 -23.30
N PHE A 40 -10.96 17.64 -23.54
CA PHE A 40 -10.05 18.29 -22.58
C PHE A 40 -10.36 19.79 -22.40
N LYS A 41 -10.57 20.54 -23.50
CA LYS A 41 -10.83 21.99 -23.46
C LYS A 41 -12.17 22.36 -22.82
N GLN A 42 -13.22 21.54 -22.94
CA GLN A 42 -14.50 21.76 -22.24
C GLN A 42 -14.44 21.42 -20.74
N ARG A 43 -13.48 20.59 -20.31
CA ARG A 43 -13.23 20.28 -18.89
C ARG A 43 -12.40 21.36 -18.16
N ASN A 44 -11.88 22.36 -18.87
CA ASN A 44 -10.97 23.40 -18.34
C ASN A 44 -11.63 24.51 -17.48
N HIS A 45 -12.79 24.27 -16.86
CA HIS A 45 -13.31 25.16 -15.81
C HIS A 45 -13.27 24.54 -14.41
N LEU A 46 -12.83 23.28 -14.30
CA LEU A 46 -12.52 22.63 -13.04
C LEU A 46 -11.04 22.26 -13.06
N SER A 47 -10.26 22.87 -12.16
CA SER A 47 -8.82 22.62 -12.09
C SER A 47 -8.54 21.11 -11.92
N TRP A 48 -7.40 20.63 -12.42
CA TRP A 48 -6.97 19.24 -12.23
C TRP A 48 -6.95 18.80 -10.74
N ARG A 49 -6.73 19.75 -9.80
CA ARG A 49 -6.87 19.57 -8.34
C ARG A 49 -8.28 19.22 -7.87
N SER A 50 -9.31 19.47 -8.69
CA SER A 50 -10.71 19.18 -8.37
C SER A 50 -11.16 17.80 -8.86
N LEU A 51 -10.43 17.17 -9.79
CA LEU A 51 -10.67 15.80 -10.28
C LEU A 51 -9.74 14.77 -9.62
N TYR A 52 -8.52 15.18 -9.28
CA TYR A 52 -7.56 14.44 -8.45
C TYR A 52 -7.22 15.24 -7.20
N GLY A 53 -8.26 15.69 -6.49
CA GLY A 53 -8.04 16.25 -5.16
C GLY A 53 -7.26 15.21 -4.37
N GLU A 54 -6.13 15.61 -3.78
CA GLU A 54 -5.65 14.97 -2.56
C GLU A 54 -6.85 14.98 -1.62
N GLN A 55 -7.62 13.90 -1.65
CA GLN A 55 -8.75 13.75 -0.76
C GLN A 55 -8.09 13.56 0.58
N LYS A 56 -7.99 14.66 1.33
CA LYS A 56 -7.30 14.69 2.60
C LYS A 56 -8.06 13.74 3.51
N THR A 57 -7.54 12.52 3.67
CA THR A 57 -8.21 11.48 4.44
C THR A 57 -8.48 12.01 5.82
N LYS A 58 -9.76 12.07 6.20
CA LYS A 58 -10.16 12.56 7.51
C LYS A 58 -10.10 11.38 8.47
N CYS A 59 -9.05 11.36 9.28
CA CYS A 59 -8.87 10.35 10.30
C CYS A 59 -9.35 10.83 11.67
N ASP A 60 -9.74 9.88 12.52
CA ASP A 60 -10.10 10.15 13.91
C ASP A 60 -8.89 10.67 14.71
N SER A 61 -9.15 11.28 15.87
CA SER A 61 -8.06 11.73 16.76
C SER A 61 -7.13 10.56 17.12
N GLY A 62 -5.82 10.80 17.06
CA GLY A 62 -4.79 9.79 17.30
C GLY A 62 -4.37 8.99 16.05
N TRP A 63 -5.15 9.03 14.97
CA TRP A 63 -4.81 8.38 13.71
C TRP A 63 -4.01 9.31 12.79
N LYS A 64 -3.11 8.75 11.98
CA LYS A 64 -2.30 9.46 10.99
C LYS A 64 -2.85 9.20 9.61
N ALA A 65 -3.08 10.25 8.82
CA ALA A 65 -3.58 10.13 7.45
C ALA A 65 -2.44 9.98 6.45
N PHE A 66 -2.54 9.03 5.53
CA PHE A 66 -1.61 8.90 4.40
C PHE A 66 -2.25 8.12 3.24
N ASP A 67 -2.15 8.67 2.03
CA ASP A 67 -2.53 8.03 0.76
C ASP A 67 -3.91 7.35 0.76
N GLY A 68 -4.92 7.98 1.36
CA GLY A 68 -6.27 7.42 1.43
C GLY A 68 -6.56 6.58 2.67
N SER A 69 -5.55 6.20 3.46
CA SER A 69 -5.71 5.39 4.67
C SER A 69 -5.44 6.18 5.96
N CYS A 70 -5.90 5.63 7.08
CA CYS A 70 -5.67 6.07 8.44
C CYS A 70 -4.90 5.01 9.22
N TYR A 71 -3.85 5.42 9.91
CA TYR A 71 -2.92 4.54 10.62
C TYR A 71 -2.88 4.85 12.11
N PHE A 72 -2.84 3.83 12.94
CA PHE A 72 -2.73 3.96 14.39
C PHE A 72 -1.59 3.12 14.94
N ILE A 73 -0.80 3.71 15.84
CA ILE A 73 0.30 3.02 16.50
C ILE A 73 -0.18 2.52 17.87
N ASP A 74 -0.43 1.22 17.97
CA ASP A 74 -0.70 0.58 19.26
C ASP A 74 0.62 0.29 19.96
N THR A 75 0.87 1.01 21.04
CA THR A 75 2.10 0.93 21.81
C THR A 75 2.11 -0.21 22.84
N THR A 76 1.01 -0.95 22.98
CA THR A 76 0.94 -2.09 23.90
C THR A 76 1.48 -3.35 23.25
N GLU A 77 2.46 -4.00 23.89
CA GLU A 77 3.08 -5.20 23.34
C GLU A 77 2.23 -6.45 23.55
N ARG A 78 1.85 -7.11 22.46
CA ARG A 78 1.04 -8.34 22.46
C ARG A 78 1.53 -9.33 21.41
N ASN A 79 1.05 -10.57 21.48
CA ASN A 79 1.19 -11.50 20.35
C ASN A 79 0.44 -10.99 19.12
N GLN A 80 0.77 -11.49 17.93
CA GLN A 80 0.23 -10.92 16.70
C GLN A 80 -1.31 -11.08 16.61
N ASP A 81 -1.86 -12.17 17.14
CA ASP A 81 -3.31 -12.43 17.14
C ASP A 81 -4.08 -11.42 18.01
N ASP A 82 -3.60 -11.17 19.23
CA ASP A 82 -4.19 -10.20 20.16
C ASP A 82 -4.02 -8.76 19.66
N ALA A 83 -2.89 -8.45 19.03
CA ALA A 83 -2.66 -7.18 18.36
C ALA A 83 -3.66 -6.97 17.22
N GLN A 84 -3.86 -8.00 16.38
CA GLN A 84 -4.84 -7.97 15.31
C GLN A 84 -6.26 -7.79 15.84
N ALA A 85 -6.64 -8.52 16.90
CA ALA A 85 -7.93 -8.36 17.55
C ALA A 85 -8.13 -6.93 18.07
N THR A 86 -7.07 -6.31 18.59
CA THR A 86 -7.10 -4.91 19.04
C THR A 86 -7.37 -3.97 17.86
N CYS A 87 -6.66 -4.11 16.74
CA CYS A 87 -6.96 -3.34 15.52
C CYS A 87 -8.42 -3.54 15.05
N LYS A 88 -8.90 -4.79 15.04
CA LYS A 88 -10.28 -5.12 14.65
C LYS A 88 -11.33 -4.47 15.56
N SER A 89 -11.05 -4.38 16.86
CA SER A 89 -11.93 -3.69 17.80
C SER A 89 -12.08 -2.18 17.50
N MET A 90 -11.11 -1.58 16.80
CA MET A 90 -11.13 -0.20 16.34
C MET A 90 -11.63 -0.03 14.90
N ASN A 91 -12.31 -1.05 14.35
CA ASN A 91 -12.79 -1.09 12.95
C ASN A 91 -11.66 -0.85 11.94
N SER A 92 -10.53 -1.53 12.18
CA SER A 92 -9.30 -1.52 11.38
C SER A 92 -8.70 -2.93 11.35
N ASP A 93 -7.57 -3.13 10.69
CA ASP A 93 -6.79 -4.39 10.81
C ASP A 93 -5.30 -4.05 10.92
N LEU A 94 -4.43 -5.05 11.09
CA LEU A 94 -2.99 -4.82 11.02
C LEU A 94 -2.60 -4.29 9.63
N VAL A 95 -1.66 -3.35 9.59
CA VAL A 95 -1.26 -2.65 8.36
C VAL A 95 -0.81 -3.61 7.26
N ILE A 96 -1.28 -3.34 6.04
CA ILE A 96 -0.75 -3.95 4.82
C ILE A 96 0.30 -2.99 4.27
N ILE A 97 1.48 -3.49 3.90
CA ILE A 97 2.53 -2.64 3.34
C ILE A 97 2.86 -3.14 1.94
N ASN A 98 2.28 -2.51 0.92
CA ASN A 98 2.38 -2.96 -0.47
C ASN A 98 3.09 -1.95 -1.39
N SER A 99 3.45 -0.76 -0.91
CA SER A 99 4.18 0.25 -1.68
C SER A 99 5.38 0.82 -0.93
N ASP A 100 6.37 1.33 -1.67
CA ASP A 100 7.54 1.99 -1.06
C ASP A 100 7.13 3.30 -0.37
N ARG A 101 6.10 3.99 -0.88
CA ARG A 101 5.56 5.21 -0.26
C ARG A 101 4.96 4.93 1.11
N GLU A 102 4.14 3.89 1.20
CA GLU A 102 3.55 3.42 2.46
C GLU A 102 4.62 2.92 3.42
N LYS A 103 5.61 2.16 2.93
CA LYS A 103 6.75 1.73 3.75
C LYS A 103 7.47 2.93 4.37
N ASN A 104 7.82 3.93 3.58
CA ASN A 104 8.49 5.14 4.05
C ASN A 104 7.63 5.94 5.04
N PHE A 105 6.32 6.02 4.80
CA PHE A 105 5.40 6.65 5.73
C PHE A 105 5.36 5.93 7.08
N ILE A 106 5.23 4.61 7.08
CA ILE A 106 5.26 3.79 8.30
C ILE A 106 6.57 3.99 9.07
N GLU A 107 7.70 4.04 8.38
CA GLU A 107 9.00 4.33 9.01
C GLU A 107 9.03 5.69 9.68
N SER A 108 8.41 6.71 9.06
CA SER A 108 8.38 8.08 9.59
C SER A 108 7.51 8.25 10.84
N ILE A 109 6.52 7.39 11.06
CA ILE A 109 5.59 7.47 12.20
C ILE A 109 5.89 6.47 13.32
N THR A 110 6.89 5.59 13.13
CA THR A 110 7.26 4.55 14.11
C THR A 110 8.61 4.87 14.76
N ASP A 111 8.73 4.56 16.05
CA ASP A 111 10.00 4.67 16.78
C ASP A 111 10.95 3.49 16.47
N SER A 112 12.09 3.40 17.18
CA SER A 112 13.06 2.30 17.06
C SER A 112 12.61 1.05 17.85
N SER A 113 11.34 0.63 17.70
CA SER A 113 10.78 -0.61 18.24
C SER A 113 10.40 -1.59 17.12
N SER A 114 10.03 -2.80 17.51
CA SER A 114 9.43 -3.77 16.58
C SER A 114 7.91 -3.61 16.57
N PHE A 115 7.32 -3.71 15.38
CA PHE A 115 5.87 -3.58 15.20
C PHE A 115 5.33 -4.72 14.34
N TRP A 116 4.26 -5.35 14.80
CA TRP A 116 3.47 -6.28 14.01
C TRP A 116 2.88 -5.59 12.78
N ILE A 117 2.96 -6.30 11.65
CA ILE A 117 2.27 -5.95 10.40
C ILE A 117 1.31 -7.08 10.03
N GLY A 118 0.41 -6.82 9.08
CA GLY A 118 -0.65 -7.73 8.70
C GLY A 118 -0.23 -8.90 7.80
N LEU A 119 1.05 -9.29 7.82
CA LEU A 119 1.56 -10.40 7.01
C LEU A 119 1.72 -11.66 7.87
N LYS A 120 1.14 -12.76 7.40
CA LYS A 120 1.24 -14.09 8.01
C LYS A 120 1.54 -15.15 6.96
N ARG A 121 2.21 -16.22 7.37
CA ARG A 121 2.43 -17.40 6.55
C ARG A 121 1.10 -18.08 6.26
N ASP A 122 0.91 -18.55 5.04
CA ASP A 122 -0.33 -19.21 4.65
C ASP A 122 -0.52 -20.53 5.43
N LYS A 123 -1.77 -20.81 5.82
CA LYS A 123 -2.10 -21.98 6.64
C LYS A 123 -2.02 -23.29 5.85
N ASN A 124 -2.27 -23.24 4.54
CA ASN A 124 -2.30 -24.40 3.66
C ASN A 124 -0.96 -24.61 2.94
N ASN A 125 -0.18 -23.55 2.74
CA ASN A 125 1.14 -23.60 2.11
C ASN A 125 2.14 -22.72 2.87
N LYS A 126 3.01 -23.34 3.67
CA LYS A 126 4.02 -22.61 4.47
C LYS A 126 5.03 -21.80 3.65
N LYS A 127 5.11 -22.00 2.33
CA LYS A 127 5.97 -21.21 1.44
C LYS A 127 5.34 -19.91 0.97
N GLU A 128 4.04 -19.73 1.19
CA GLU A 128 3.27 -18.56 0.79
C GLU A 128 2.96 -17.67 1.98
N TRP A 129 2.68 -16.40 1.69
CA TRP A 129 2.32 -15.38 2.66
C TRP A 129 1.00 -14.73 2.27
N ARG A 130 0.17 -14.42 3.27
CA ARG A 130 -1.10 -13.73 3.11
C ARG A 130 -1.18 -12.49 3.99
N TRP A 131 -1.75 -11.45 3.41
CA TRP A 131 -2.15 -10.26 4.15
C TRP A 131 -3.45 -10.53 4.94
N VAL A 132 -3.71 -9.69 5.93
CA VAL A 132 -4.94 -9.78 6.76
C VAL A 132 -6.24 -9.58 5.97
N ASP A 133 -6.18 -8.97 4.78
CA ASP A 133 -7.31 -8.87 3.84
C ASP A 133 -7.54 -10.15 3.01
N GLY A 134 -6.69 -11.16 3.20
CA GLY A 134 -6.75 -12.45 2.51
C GLY A 134 -6.01 -12.50 1.18
N THR A 135 -5.49 -11.37 0.69
CA THR A 135 -4.70 -11.33 -0.54
C THR A 135 -3.32 -11.97 -0.36
N TYR A 136 -2.79 -12.52 -1.44
CA TYR A 136 -1.44 -13.09 -1.44
C TYR A 136 -0.40 -11.99 -1.52
N TYR A 137 0.67 -12.15 -0.74
CA TYR A 137 1.87 -11.35 -0.90
C TYR A 137 2.72 -11.91 -2.05
N TYR A 138 3.03 -11.06 -3.02
CA TYR A 138 3.94 -11.38 -4.10
C TYR A 138 5.38 -11.35 -3.58
N PRO A 139 6.12 -12.48 -3.61
CA PRO A 139 7.45 -12.56 -3.00
C PRO A 139 8.41 -11.51 -3.55
N SER A 140 8.95 -10.68 -2.65
CA SER A 140 9.95 -9.67 -2.97
C SER A 140 10.91 -9.49 -1.81
N GLN A 141 12.22 -9.41 -2.07
CA GLN A 141 13.22 -9.22 -1.02
C GLN A 141 13.39 -7.75 -0.57
N ARG A 142 12.64 -6.81 -1.17
CA ARG A 142 12.88 -5.36 -0.98
C ARG A 142 12.77 -4.88 0.48
N PHE A 143 11.84 -5.46 1.25
CA PHE A 143 11.54 -5.01 2.61
C PHE A 143 12.08 -5.94 3.71
N TRP A 144 12.46 -7.17 3.36
CA TRP A 144 13.02 -8.12 4.31
C TRP A 144 14.44 -7.72 4.73
N MET A 145 14.80 -8.13 5.94
CA MET A 145 16.19 -8.11 6.40
C MET A 145 17.00 -9.13 5.60
N ASN A 146 18.30 -8.86 5.46
CA ASN A 146 19.18 -9.79 4.75
C ASN A 146 19.16 -11.17 5.44
N GLY A 147 18.79 -12.21 4.68
CA GLY A 147 18.66 -13.57 5.20
C GLY A 147 17.22 -14.00 5.53
N GLU A 148 16.26 -13.06 5.50
CA GLU A 148 14.86 -13.33 5.82
C GLU A 148 13.96 -13.51 4.57
N PRO A 149 12.85 -14.24 4.68
CA PRO A 149 12.46 -15.07 5.82
C PRO A 149 13.29 -16.35 5.97
N ASN A 150 13.62 -16.75 7.20
CA ASN A 150 14.59 -17.83 7.46
C ASN A 150 14.01 -19.13 8.03
N ASN A 151 12.77 -19.14 8.56
CA ASN A 151 12.23 -20.28 9.29
C ASN A 151 10.73 -20.51 9.04
N GLU A 152 10.36 -21.64 8.44
CA GLU A 152 8.95 -21.97 8.15
C GLU A 152 8.05 -22.12 9.38
N SER A 153 8.64 -22.30 10.58
CA SER A 153 7.90 -22.30 11.86
C SER A 153 7.60 -20.90 12.38
N GLU A 154 8.23 -19.88 11.81
CA GLU A 154 7.99 -18.48 12.11
C GLU A 154 6.93 -17.94 11.14
N GLU A 155 5.70 -17.84 11.65
CA GLU A 155 4.50 -17.64 10.84
C GLU A 155 4.03 -16.19 10.77
N CYS A 156 4.59 -15.31 11.60
CA CYS A 156 4.18 -13.92 11.73
C CYS A 156 5.31 -12.98 11.33
N VAL A 157 4.98 -11.79 10.84
CA VAL A 157 5.98 -10.82 10.38
C VAL A 157 5.87 -9.53 11.19
N HIS A 158 7.02 -8.99 11.57
CA HIS A 158 7.14 -7.66 12.14
C HIS A 158 8.09 -6.80 11.31
N THR A 159 7.90 -5.48 11.34
CA THR A 159 8.99 -4.55 11.02
C THR A 159 9.89 -4.42 12.24
N SER A 160 11.19 -4.57 12.06
CA SER A 160 12.20 -4.50 13.13
C SER A 160 12.56 -3.05 13.46
N LYS A 161 13.43 -2.90 14.47
CA LYS A 161 14.03 -1.61 14.84
C LYS A 161 14.83 -0.98 13.70
N GLU A 162 15.39 -1.80 12.81
CA GLU A 162 16.12 -1.38 11.60
C GLU A 162 15.19 -1.10 10.42
N LYS A 163 13.87 -1.06 10.67
CA LYS A 163 12.84 -0.81 9.66
C LYS A 163 12.80 -1.86 8.55
N LYS A 164 13.37 -3.05 8.76
CA LYS A 164 13.31 -4.20 7.85
C LYS A 164 12.41 -5.30 8.41
N TRP A 165 11.82 -6.10 7.54
CA TRP A 165 10.91 -7.17 7.93
C TRP A 165 11.68 -8.42 8.35
N ASN A 166 11.10 -9.13 9.31
CA ASN A 166 11.60 -10.40 9.81
C ASN A 166 10.40 -11.30 10.11
N ASP A 167 10.48 -12.57 9.72
CA ASP A 167 9.53 -13.57 10.20
C ASP A 167 9.93 -13.99 11.60
N ILE A 168 8.94 -14.22 12.44
CA ILE A 168 9.15 -14.60 13.83
C ILE A 168 7.96 -15.40 14.35
N PHE A 169 8.18 -16.14 15.44
CA PHE A 169 7.08 -16.79 16.14
C PHE A 169 6.01 -15.79 16.57
N CYS A 170 4.75 -16.09 16.26
CA CYS A 170 3.61 -15.23 16.57
C CYS A 170 3.42 -14.92 18.06
N THR A 171 4.02 -15.76 18.93
CA THR A 171 3.94 -15.68 20.40
C THR A 171 4.79 -14.56 21.00
N TYR A 172 5.71 -13.97 20.24
CA TYR A 172 6.47 -12.80 20.69
C TYR A 172 5.54 -11.64 20.99
N LYS A 173 5.99 -10.68 21.80
CA LYS A 173 5.20 -9.51 22.14
C LYS A 173 5.80 -8.26 21.54
N TYR A 174 5.07 -7.62 20.64
CA TYR A 174 5.47 -6.38 19.98
C TYR A 174 4.31 -5.40 19.92
N LYS A 175 4.66 -4.13 19.72
CA LYS A 175 3.73 -3.07 19.34
C LYS A 175 3.07 -3.42 18.00
N ALA A 176 2.04 -2.70 17.59
CA ALA A 176 1.36 -2.96 16.33
C ALA A 176 1.02 -1.68 15.58
N ILE A 177 0.87 -1.82 14.27
CA ILE A 177 0.40 -0.75 13.40
C ILE A 177 -0.95 -1.20 12.84
N CYS A 178 -2.00 -0.45 13.14
CA CYS A 178 -3.32 -0.67 12.59
C CYS A 178 -3.57 0.26 11.39
N GLU A 179 -4.35 -0.19 10.42
CA GLU A 179 -4.74 0.55 9.22
C GLU A 179 -6.24 0.40 8.95
N LYS A 180 -6.89 1.50 8.53
CA LYS A 180 -8.24 1.51 7.96
C LYS A 180 -8.34 2.50 6.82
N LYS A 181 -9.28 2.28 5.90
CA LYS A 181 -9.61 3.19 4.79
C LYS A 181 -10.83 4.04 5.14
#